data_AF-A0A2N3V0G7-F1
#
_entry.id   AF-A0A2N3V0G7-F1
#
_cell.length_a   1.000
_cell.length_b   1.000
_cell.length_c   1.000
_cell.angle_alpha   90.00
_cell.angle_beta   90.00
_cell.angle_gamma   90.00
#
_symmetry.space_group_name_H-M   'P 1'
#
loop_
_entity.id
_entity.type
_entity.pdbx_description
1 polymer ?
#
loop_
_entity_poly.entity_id
_entity_poly.type
_entity_poly.pdbx_seq_one_letter_code
_entity_poly.pdbx_strand_id
1 'polypeptide(L)'
;MNELVEFLNKLDSCECDLVVLTFISDDRLYCRFFQGGVYKDRMFLNDSNIIAQLRAVCGEGEEIDTVGISKLRKVLSTQANDPA
;
A
#
# COMPACT_ATOMS: atom_id res chain seq x y z
N MET A 1 -7.96 14.94 -1.64
CA MET A 1 -6.90 14.46 -0.73
C MET A 1 -6.02 13.54 -1.56
N ASN A 2 -4.69 13.51 -1.32
CA ASN A 2 -3.78 12.73 -2.16
C ASN A 2 -4.01 11.22 -1.89
N GLU A 3 -4.18 10.41 -2.94
CA GLU A 3 -4.42 8.95 -2.85
C GLU A 3 -3.31 8.27 -2.03
N LEU A 4 -2.06 8.75 -2.14
CA LEU A 4 -0.93 8.28 -1.34
C LEU A 4 -1.12 8.53 0.16
N VAL A 5 -1.59 9.73 0.52
CA VAL A 5 -1.80 10.11 1.92
C VAL A 5 -2.93 9.27 2.53
N GLU A 6 -4.00 9.03 1.78
CA GLU A 6 -5.09 8.14 2.21
C GLU A 6 -4.59 6.70 2.43
N PHE A 7 -3.78 6.18 1.52
CA PHE A 7 -3.20 4.85 1.63
C PHE A 7 -2.30 4.71 2.86
N LEU A 8 -1.40 5.68 3.09
CA LEU A 8 -0.52 5.71 4.26
C LEU A 8 -1.32 5.84 5.57
N ASN A 9 -2.34 6.70 5.60
CA ASN A 9 -3.21 6.84 6.76
C ASN A 9 -3.95 5.54 7.08
N LYS A 10 -4.42 4.80 6.06
CA LYS A 10 -5.02 3.47 6.27
C LYS A 10 -4.02 2.49 6.85
N LEU A 11 -2.83 2.39 6.26
CA LEU A 11 -1.74 1.53 6.77
C LEU A 11 -1.45 1.78 8.26
N ASP A 12 -1.40 3.05 8.66
CA ASP A 12 -1.03 3.42 10.03
C ASP A 12 -2.20 3.27 11.01
N SER A 13 -3.43 3.63 10.61
CA SER A 13 -4.60 3.59 11.49
C SER A 13 -5.05 2.17 11.88
N CYS A 14 -4.75 1.16 11.05
CA CYS A 14 -5.10 -0.23 11.33
C CYS A 14 -3.98 -1.05 11.99
N GLU A 15 -2.82 -0.44 12.27
CA GLU A 15 -1.60 -1.15 12.70
C GLU A 15 -1.32 -2.38 11.84
N CYS A 16 -1.47 -2.22 10.53
CA CYS A 16 -1.49 -3.36 9.63
C CYS A 16 -0.14 -4.08 9.54
N ASP A 17 -0.21 -5.41 9.55
CA ASP A 17 0.95 -6.30 9.44
C ASP A 17 1.01 -7.05 8.10
N LEU A 18 -0.07 -6.99 7.32
CA LEU A 18 -0.19 -7.57 5.99
C LEU A 18 -1.09 -6.71 5.09
N VAL A 19 -0.64 -6.48 3.86
CA VAL A 19 -1.45 -5.94 2.76
C VAL A 19 -1.49 -6.96 1.63
N VAL A 20 -2.69 -7.27 1.15
CA VAL A 20 -2.89 -8.10 -0.04
C VAL A 20 -3.29 -7.21 -1.20
N LEU A 21 -2.49 -7.26 -2.25
CA LEU A 21 -2.71 -6.59 -3.52
C LEU A 21 -3.55 -7.47 -4.43
N THR A 22 -4.32 -6.86 -5.31
CA THR A 22 -5.06 -7.54 -6.36
C THR A 22 -5.08 -6.63 -7.57
N PHE A 23 -4.22 -6.93 -8.54
CA PHE A 23 -4.09 -6.13 -9.75
C PHE A 23 -5.28 -6.40 -10.67
N ILE A 24 -6.14 -5.40 -10.85
CA ILE A 24 -7.31 -5.49 -11.73
C ILE A 24 -6.91 -5.13 -13.16
N SER A 25 -6.05 -4.12 -13.29
CA SER A 25 -5.44 -3.65 -14.53
C SER A 25 -4.14 -2.90 -14.20
N ASP A 26 -3.45 -2.36 -15.21
CA ASP A 26 -2.21 -1.60 -14.98
C ASP A 26 -2.44 -0.25 -14.29
N ASP A 27 -3.65 0.28 -14.38
CA ASP A 27 -4.10 1.55 -13.80
C ASP A 27 -5.03 1.36 -12.60
N ARG A 28 -5.32 0.12 -12.19
CA ARG A 28 -6.25 -0.14 -11.09
C ARG A 28 -5.80 -1.29 -10.21
N LEU A 29 -5.64 -0.97 -8.94
CA LEU A 29 -5.23 -1.90 -7.90
C LEU A 29 -6.23 -1.90 -6.76
N TYR A 30 -6.62 -3.08 -6.32
CA TYR A 30 -7.41 -3.27 -5.12
C TYR A 30 -6.52 -3.74 -3.97
N CYS A 31 -6.49 -2.98 -2.89
CA CYS A 31 -5.70 -3.28 -1.68
C CYS A 31 -6.61 -3.70 -0.55
N ARG A 32 -6.21 -4.76 0.17
CA ARG A 32 -6.86 -5.23 1.40
C ARG A 32 -5.86 -5.20 2.54
N PHE A 33 -6.30 -4.70 3.68
CA PHE A 33 -5.48 -4.45 4.85
C PHE A 33 -5.84 -5.45 5.96
N PHE A 34 -4.83 -6.07 6.57
CA PHE A 34 -4.99 -7.08 7.61
C PHE A 34 -4.12 -6.78 8.83
N GLN A 35 -4.57 -7.26 9.99
CA GLN A 35 -3.83 -7.26 11.25
C GLN A 35 -4.08 -8.59 11.97
N GLY A 36 -3.03 -9.34 12.29
CA GLY A 36 -3.14 -10.64 12.98
C GLY A 36 -4.02 -11.64 12.24
N GLY A 37 -4.05 -11.57 10.90
CA GLY A 37 -4.92 -12.40 10.04
C GLY A 37 -6.37 -11.93 9.92
N VAL A 38 -6.75 -10.82 10.59
CA VAL A 38 -8.10 -10.26 10.53
C VAL A 38 -8.16 -9.14 9.49
N TYR A 39 -9.13 -9.20 8.58
CA TYR A 39 -9.41 -8.13 7.63
C TYR A 39 -9.85 -6.86 8.36
N LYS A 40 -9.23 -5.72 8.02
CA LYS A 40 -9.51 -4.41 8.62
C LYS A 40 -10.21 -3.47 7.66
N ASP A 41 -9.65 -3.32 6.47
CA ASP A 41 -10.13 -2.32 5.51
C ASP A 41 -9.70 -2.66 4.08
N ARG A 42 -10.17 -1.86 3.13
CA ARG A 42 -9.83 -1.91 1.71
C ARG A 42 -9.68 -0.52 1.11
N MET A 43 -8.97 -0.46 0.00
CA MET A 43 -8.85 0.75 -0.82
C MET A 43 -8.68 0.37 -2.29
N PHE A 44 -9.24 1.18 -3.19
CA PHE A 44 -8.87 1.15 -4.60
C PHE A 44 -7.84 2.23 -4.86
N LEU A 45 -6.77 1.87 -5.56
CA LEU A 45 -5.73 2.78 -6.01
C LEU A 45 -5.78 2.85 -7.53
N ASN A 46 -5.65 4.07 -8.07
CA ASN A 46 -5.62 4.32 -9.50
C ASN A 46 -4.40 5.15 -9.93
N ASP A 47 -3.59 5.65 -8.99
CA ASP A 47 -2.34 6.33 -9.29
C ASP A 47 -1.26 5.32 -9.70
N SER A 48 -0.84 5.41 -10.96
CA SER A 48 0.13 4.50 -11.56
C SER A 48 1.51 4.55 -10.88
N ASN A 49 1.91 5.70 -10.30
CA ASN A 49 3.17 5.81 -9.58
C ASN A 49 3.11 5.06 -8.23
N ILE A 50 1.96 5.12 -7.54
CA ILE A 50 1.75 4.37 -6.30
C ILE A 50 1.71 2.87 -6.61
N ILE A 51 0.97 2.48 -7.66
CA ILE A 51 0.86 1.08 -8.10
C ILE A 51 2.23 0.50 -8.47
N ALA A 52 3.05 1.24 -9.21
CA ALA A 52 4.41 0.80 -9.58
C ALA A 52 5.30 0.56 -8.36
N GLN A 53 5.20 1.43 -7.35
CA GLN A 53 5.95 1.27 -6.10
C GLN A 53 5.47 0.05 -5.32
N LEU A 54 4.15 -0.12 -5.18
CA LEU A 54 3.58 -1.30 -4.53
C LEU A 54 4.02 -2.59 -5.21
N ARG A 55 4.04 -2.64 -6.54
CA ARG A 55 4.60 -3.76 -7.32
C ARG A 55 6.07 -4.03 -6.97
N ALA A 56 6.88 -2.99 -6.78
CA ALA A 56 8.31 -3.13 -6.48
C ALA A 56 8.60 -3.66 -5.06
N VAL A 57 7.69 -3.44 -4.11
CA VAL A 57 7.85 -3.94 -2.72
C VAL A 57 7.09 -5.24 -2.46
N CYS A 58 6.16 -5.59 -3.34
CA CYS A 58 5.38 -6.81 -3.28
C CYS A 58 6.26 -8.07 -3.38
N GLY A 59 6.03 -9.03 -2.47
CA GLY A 59 6.68 -10.34 -2.49
C GLY A 59 6.01 -11.32 -3.46
N GLU A 60 6.40 -12.60 -3.38
CA GLU A 60 5.70 -13.67 -4.07
C GLU A 60 4.25 -13.77 -3.55
N GLY A 61 3.28 -13.78 -4.46
CA GLY A 61 1.85 -13.96 -4.10
C GLY A 61 1.01 -12.70 -3.96
N GLU A 62 1.49 -11.54 -4.42
CA GLU A 62 0.75 -10.26 -4.32
C GLU A 62 0.57 -9.77 -2.86
N GLU A 63 1.44 -10.20 -1.96
CA GLU A 63 1.41 -9.88 -0.53
C GLU A 63 2.56 -8.95 -0.12
N ILE A 64 2.25 -8.04 0.81
CA ILE A 64 3.23 -7.16 1.48
C ILE A 64 3.11 -7.42 2.98
N ASP A 65 4.08 -8.16 3.52
CA ASP A 65 4.19 -8.46 4.95
C ASP A 65 4.76 -7.28 5.75
N THR A 66 5.02 -7.49 7.04
CA THR A 66 5.54 -6.44 7.93
C THR A 66 6.90 -5.89 7.49
N VAL A 67 7.74 -6.72 6.85
CA VAL A 67 9.03 -6.28 6.29
C VAL A 67 8.80 -5.44 5.04
N GLY A 68 7.90 -5.87 4.17
CA GLY A 68 7.45 -5.13 2.99
C GLY A 68 6.83 -3.78 3.36
N ILE A 69 5.94 -3.74 4.36
CA ILE A 69 5.31 -2.52 4.88
C ILE A 69 6.37 -1.55 5.41
N SER A 70 7.37 -2.06 6.13
CA SER A 70 8.47 -1.22 6.64
C SER A 70 9.30 -0.61 5.51
N LYS A 71 9.54 -1.35 4.41
CA LYS A 71 10.20 -0.82 3.21
C LYS A 71 9.31 0.19 2.50
N LEU A 72 8.03 -0.13 2.35
CA LEU A 72 7.02 0.70 1.68
C LEU A 72 6.89 2.07 2.36
N ARG A 73 6.81 2.10 3.70
CA ARG A 73 6.84 3.35 4.47
C ARG A 73 8.06 4.20 4.13
N LYS A 74 9.27 3.62 4.06
CA LYS A 74 10.49 4.37 3.71
C LYS A 74 10.43 4.97 2.30
N VAL A 75 9.97 4.19 1.32
CA VAL A 75 9.89 4.63 -0.07
C VAL A 75 8.86 5.76 -0.21
N LEU A 76 7.67 5.57 0.36
CA LEU A 76 6.55 6.50 0.23
C LEU A 76 6.68 7.77 1.10
N SER A 77 7.27 7.68 2.30
CA SER A 77 7.52 8.86 3.14
C SER A 77 8.53 9.82 2.52
N THR A 78 9.40 9.35 1.62
CA THR A 78 10.31 10.22 0.87
C THR A 78 9.54 11.09 -0.13
N GLN A 79 8.41 10.60 -0.67
CA GLN A 79 7.59 11.35 -1.63
C GLN A 79 6.56 12.27 -0.97
N ALA A 80 6.11 11.95 0.24
CA ALA A 80 5.19 12.83 0.98
C ALA A 80 5.85 14.15 1.44
N ASN A 81 7.19 14.20 1.46
CA ASN A 81 7.98 15.35 1.91
C ASN A 81 8.60 16.17 0.77
N ASP A 82 8.37 15.82 -0.50
CA ASP A 82 8.78 16.64 -1.65
C ASP A 82 7.59 17.50 -2.09
N PRO A 83 7.56 18.81 -1.73
CA PRO A 83 6.61 19.72 -2.34
C PRO A 83 7.13 20.02 -3.76
N ALA A 84 6.41 19.54 -4.77
CA ALA A 84 6.53 20.11 -6.11
C ALA A 84 6.15 21.60 -6.11
#